data_AF-A0AB37WEG5-F1
#
_entry.id   AF-A0AB37WEG5-F1
#
_cell.length_a   1.000
_cell.length_b   1.000
_cell.length_c   1.000
_cell.angle_alpha   90.00
_cell.angle_beta   90.00
_cell.angle_gamma   90.00
#
_symmetry.space_group_name_H-M   'P 1'
#
loop_
_entity.id
_entity.type
_entity.pdbx_description
1 polymer ?
#
loop_
_entity_poly.entity_id
_entity_poly.type
_entity_poly.pdbx_seq_one_letter_code
_entity_poly.pdbx_strand_id
1 'polypeptide(L)'
;MAEEARAAAKDATEVGKATLEIAREIRNKRPQEQANGLISYAAAAARGVPLAGTYNAQSVKQLSTQTQREVIMNIRDPLTVQSLRAINPSNLKMHVQRAIK
;
A
#
# COMPACT_ATOMS: atom_id res chain seq x y z
N MET A 1 -37.07 -36.84 -26.60
CA MET A 1 -37.11 -36.84 -25.12
C MET A 1 -36.00 -37.64 -24.44
N ALA A 2 -35.80 -38.95 -24.67
CA ALA A 2 -34.76 -39.72 -23.95
C ALA A 2 -33.31 -39.37 -24.35
N GLU A 3 -33.05 -39.07 -25.63
CA GLU A 3 -31.72 -38.66 -26.11
C GLU A 3 -31.35 -37.23 -25.69
N GLU A 4 -32.32 -36.30 -25.69
CA GLU A 4 -32.10 -34.92 -25.20
C GLU A 4 -31.81 -34.90 -23.68
N ALA A 5 -32.47 -35.75 -22.89
CA ALA A 5 -32.18 -35.88 -21.47
C ALA A 5 -30.77 -36.46 -21.22
N ARG A 6 -30.30 -37.36 -22.08
CA ARG A 6 -28.93 -37.91 -22.03
C ARG A 6 -27.88 -36.89 -22.45
N ALA A 7 -28.17 -36.06 -23.46
CA ALA A 7 -27.31 -34.95 -23.87
C ALA A 7 -27.20 -33.90 -22.75
N ALA A 8 -28.33 -33.45 -22.19
CA ALA A 8 -28.36 -32.50 -21.10
C ALA A 8 -27.65 -33.02 -19.83
N ALA A 9 -27.75 -34.33 -19.54
CA ALA A 9 -27.02 -34.93 -18.42
C ALA A 9 -25.50 -34.93 -18.65
N LYS A 10 -25.03 -35.16 -19.89
CA LYS A 10 -23.60 -35.08 -20.22
C LYS A 10 -23.08 -33.65 -20.08
N ASP A 11 -23.81 -32.68 -20.63
CA ASP A 11 -23.44 -31.26 -20.52
C ASP A 11 -23.40 -30.80 -19.06
N ALA A 12 -24.39 -31.20 -18.25
CA ALA A 12 -24.40 -30.89 -16.82
C ALA A 12 -23.20 -31.51 -16.08
N THR A 13 -22.75 -32.72 -16.45
CA THR A 13 -21.55 -33.33 -15.85
C THR A 13 -20.26 -32.65 -16.28
N GLU A 14 -20.18 -32.15 -17.51
CA GLU A 14 -19.02 -31.40 -18.00
C GLU A 14 -18.91 -30.04 -17.30
N VAL A 15 -20.04 -29.32 -17.21
CA VAL A 15 -20.14 -28.05 -16.46
C VAL A 15 -19.81 -28.27 -14.99
N GLY A 16 -20.29 -29.36 -14.38
CA GLY A 16 -19.97 -29.73 -12.99
C GLY A 16 -18.47 -29.98 -12.77
N LYS A 17 -17.80 -30.65 -13.71
CA LYS A 17 -16.34 -30.87 -13.66
C LYS A 17 -15.57 -29.56 -13.79
N ALA A 18 -15.92 -28.71 -14.76
CA ALA A 18 -15.30 -27.41 -14.95
C ALA A 18 -15.46 -26.51 -13.71
N THR A 19 -16.66 -26.50 -13.11
CA THR A 19 -16.93 -25.72 -11.89
C THR A 19 -16.10 -26.22 -10.70
N LEU A 20 -15.95 -27.55 -10.56
CA LEU A 20 -15.15 -28.15 -9.49
C LEU A 20 -13.64 -27.89 -9.68
N GLU A 21 -13.18 -27.86 -10.93
CA GLU A 21 -11.80 -27.51 -11.28
C GLU A 21 -11.49 -26.05 -10.96
N ILE A 22 -12.37 -25.11 -11.35
CA ILE A 22 -12.26 -23.68 -10.99
C ILE A 22 -12.27 -23.50 -9.47
N ALA A 23 -13.18 -24.18 -8.75
CA ALA A 23 -13.23 -24.11 -7.29
C ALA A 23 -11.94 -24.66 -6.63
N ARG A 24 -11.33 -25.68 -7.24
CA ARG A 24 -10.04 -26.23 -6.79
C ARG A 24 -8.89 -25.27 -7.07
N GLU A 25 -8.88 -24.65 -8.24
CA GLU A 25 -7.89 -23.64 -8.62
C GLU A 25 -7.95 -22.42 -7.69
N ILE A 26 -9.14 -21.91 -7.38
CA ILE A 26 -9.34 -20.80 -6.42
C ILE A 26 -8.83 -21.16 -5.02
N ARG A 27 -9.10 -22.39 -4.54
CA ARG A 27 -8.59 -22.84 -3.22
C ARG A 27 -7.07 -23.00 -3.22
N ASN A 28 -6.48 -23.45 -4.32
CA ASN A 28 -5.05 -23.69 -4.43
C ASN A 28 -4.24 -22.39 -4.70
N LYS A 29 -4.85 -21.38 -5.33
CA LYS A 29 -4.24 -20.06 -5.57
C LYS A 29 -4.39 -19.09 -4.38
N ARG A 30 -5.37 -19.28 -3.49
CA ARG A 30 -5.53 -18.46 -2.27
C ARG A 30 -4.29 -18.44 -1.34
N PRO A 31 -3.56 -19.54 -1.13
CA PRO A 31 -2.27 -19.51 -0.43
C PRO A 31 -1.18 -18.75 -1.19
N GLN A 32 -1.21 -18.75 -2.52
CA GLN A 32 -0.19 -18.11 -3.36
C GLN A 32 -0.39 -16.59 -3.46
N GLU A 33 -1.64 -16.11 -3.47
CA GLU A 33 -1.95 -14.68 -3.34
C GLU A 33 -1.60 -14.14 -1.95
N GLN A 34 -1.64 -14.98 -0.91
CA GLN A 34 -1.15 -14.63 0.43
C GLN A 34 0.36 -14.82 0.62
N ALA A 35 1.02 -15.56 -0.27
CA ALA A 35 2.49 -15.68 -0.28
C ALA A 35 3.17 -14.43 -0.87
N ASN A 36 2.48 -13.71 -1.78
CA ASN A 36 2.91 -12.42 -2.32
C ASN A 36 2.15 -11.22 -1.75
N GLY A 37 1.24 -11.44 -0.79
CA GLY A 37 0.64 -10.35 -0.03
C GLY A 37 1.70 -9.71 0.85
N LEU A 38 1.85 -8.38 0.76
CA LEU A 38 2.68 -7.59 1.67
C LEU A 38 2.43 -8.05 3.12
N ILE A 39 3.40 -8.77 3.70
CA ILE A 39 3.30 -9.19 5.09
C ILE A 39 3.35 -7.92 5.94
N SER A 40 2.24 -7.63 6.63
CA SER A 40 2.17 -6.48 7.52
C SER A 40 3.21 -6.62 8.64
N TYR A 41 3.81 -5.50 9.07
CA TYR A 41 4.95 -5.47 10.00
C TYR A 41 4.74 -6.31 11.27
N ALA A 42 3.53 -6.26 11.85
CA ALA A 42 3.17 -7.04 13.04
C ALA A 42 3.17 -8.57 12.78
N ALA A 43 2.75 -9.01 11.60
CA ALA A 43 2.74 -10.41 11.22
C ALA A 43 4.16 -10.95 10.97
N ALA A 44 5.08 -10.11 10.47
CA ALA A 44 6.49 -10.47 10.33
C ALA A 44 7.16 -10.65 11.71
N ALA A 45 6.92 -9.73 12.64
CA ALA A 45 7.45 -9.80 14.00
C ALA A 45 6.95 -11.03 14.78
N ALA A 46 5.67 -11.36 14.67
CA ALA A 46 5.08 -12.54 15.34
C ALA A 46 5.62 -13.87 14.80
N ARG A 47 6.02 -13.91 13.52
CA ARG A 47 6.55 -15.13 12.87
C ARG A 47 8.06 -15.31 13.05
N GLY A 48 8.75 -14.37 13.69
CA GLY A 48 10.19 -14.44 13.91
C GLY A 48 11.01 -14.52 12.62
N VAL A 49 10.43 -14.10 11.48
CA VAL A 49 11.13 -14.13 10.19
C VAL A 49 12.23 -13.07 10.23
N PRO A 50 13.50 -13.44 9.97
CA PRO A 50 14.57 -12.47 9.86
C PRO A 50 14.20 -11.48 8.74
N LEU A 51 14.03 -10.21 9.09
CA LEU A 51 13.89 -9.14 8.10
C LEU A 51 15.11 -9.21 7.18
N ALA A 52 14.90 -9.59 5.92
CA ALA A 52 15.93 -9.57 4.90
C ALA A 52 16.29 -8.11 4.60
N GLY A 53 17.18 -7.60 5.43
CA GLY A 53 17.74 -6.27 5.41
C GLY A 53 18.96 -6.32 6.29
N THR A 54 20.00 -7.01 5.81
CA THR A 54 21.34 -6.78 6.31
C THR A 54 21.61 -5.30 6.08
N TYR A 55 21.47 -4.50 7.14
CA TYR A 55 22.02 -3.14 7.15
C TYR A 55 23.52 -3.31 6.97
N ASN A 56 23.99 -3.12 5.73
CA ASN A 56 25.42 -3.03 5.47
C ASN A 56 25.91 -1.73 6.11
N ALA A 57 26.39 -1.81 7.34
CA ALA A 57 26.92 -0.69 8.10
C ALA A 57 28.23 -0.12 7.50
N GLN A 58 28.76 -0.71 6.41
CA GLN A 58 30.00 -0.27 5.77
C GLN A 58 29.77 0.65 4.56
N SER A 59 28.52 0.85 4.12
CA SER A 59 28.20 1.97 3.23
C SER A 59 27.42 3.01 4.00
N VAL A 60 28.12 3.84 4.78
CA VAL A 60 27.68 5.22 4.97
C VAL A 60 27.81 5.88 3.59
N LYS A 61 26.86 5.57 2.69
CA LYS A 61 26.49 6.52 1.65
C LYS A 61 26.17 7.77 2.44
N GLN A 62 27.01 8.80 2.31
CA GLN A 62 26.67 10.16 2.70
C GLN A 62 25.18 10.35 2.41
N LEU A 63 24.42 10.92 3.34
CA LEU A 63 23.03 11.30 3.15
C LEU A 63 22.96 12.26 1.95
N SER A 64 23.01 11.71 0.73
CA SER A 64 22.96 12.43 -0.51
C SER A 64 21.49 12.73 -0.69
N THR A 65 21.18 14.00 -0.50
CA THR A 65 19.85 14.61 -0.36
C THR A 65 19.31 14.57 1.07
N GLN A 66 19.50 15.69 1.78
CA GLN A 66 18.52 16.11 2.79
C GLN A 66 17.15 16.04 2.11
N THR A 67 16.33 15.06 2.49
CA THR A 67 14.96 14.99 1.98
C THR A 67 14.29 16.32 2.31
N GLN A 68 13.81 17.04 1.29
CA GLN A 68 12.97 18.21 1.50
C GLN A 68 11.70 17.71 2.18
N ARG A 69 11.61 17.90 3.49
CA ARG A 69 10.43 17.55 4.27
C ARG A 69 9.51 18.76 4.23
N GLU A 70 8.37 18.62 3.56
CA GLU A 70 7.30 19.62 3.61
C GLU A 70 6.39 19.34 4.80
N VAL A 71 6.02 20.38 5.54
CA VAL A 71 5.06 20.31 6.66
C VAL A 71 3.85 21.15 6.29
N ILE A 72 2.69 20.50 6.14
CA ILE A 72 1.41 21.16 5.87
C ILE A 72 0.66 21.30 7.18
N MET A 73 0.33 22.53 7.57
CA MET A 73 -0.43 22.84 8.79
C MET A 73 -1.80 23.43 8.43
N ASN A 74 -2.84 23.00 9.13
CA ASN A 74 -4.19 23.56 9.00
C ASN A 74 -4.45 24.60 10.09
N ILE A 75 -4.61 25.87 9.72
CA ILE A 75 -4.85 26.98 10.65
C ILE A 75 -6.33 27.36 10.57
N ARG A 76 -7.04 27.29 11.69
CA ARG A 76 -8.47 27.62 11.78
C ARG A 76 -8.77 28.98 12.40
N ASP A 77 -7.81 29.60 13.08
CA ASP A 77 -7.99 30.90 13.70
C ASP A 77 -8.12 32.01 12.63
N PRO A 78 -9.25 32.73 12.55
CA PRO A 78 -9.49 33.69 11.49
C PRO A 78 -8.54 34.89 11.51
N LEU A 79 -8.12 35.33 12.71
CA LEU A 79 -7.19 36.46 12.86
C LEU A 79 -5.79 36.10 12.33
N THR A 80 -5.32 34.89 12.64
CA THR A 80 -4.05 34.36 12.13
C THR A 80 -4.10 34.20 10.61
N VAL A 81 -5.19 33.66 10.07
CA VAL A 81 -5.36 33.51 8.61
C VAL A 81 -5.35 34.87 7.90
N GLN A 82 -6.05 35.87 8.44
CA GLN A 82 -6.05 37.21 7.88
C GLN A 82 -4.65 37.84 7.91
N SER A 83 -3.96 37.71 9.05
CA SER A 83 -2.60 38.25 9.23
C SER A 83 -1.61 37.63 8.24
N LEU A 84 -1.65 36.30 8.05
CA LEU A 84 -0.80 35.61 7.07
C LEU A 84 -1.08 36.05 5.63
N ARG A 85 -2.35 36.29 5.29
CA ARG A 85 -2.75 36.77 3.95
C ARG A 85 -2.33 38.22 3.69
N ALA A 86 -2.26 39.04 4.73
CA ALA A 86 -1.84 40.44 4.62
C ALA A 86 -0.33 40.58 4.38
N ILE A 87 0.47 39.56 4.70
CA ILE A 87 1.92 39.57 4.50
C ILE A 87 2.27 39.18 3.06
N ASN A 88 3.14 39.96 2.42
CA ASN A 88 3.68 39.63 1.11
C ASN A 88 4.50 38.31 1.13
N PRO A 89 4.41 37.44 0.12
CA PRO A 89 5.09 36.13 0.13
C PRO A 89 6.61 36.19 0.37
N SER A 90 7.28 37.22 -0.15
CA SER A 90 8.72 37.45 0.07
C SER A 90 9.04 37.71 1.55
N ASN A 91 8.24 38.56 2.21
CA ASN A 91 8.39 38.89 3.62
C ASN A 91 8.06 37.69 4.50
N LEU A 92 7.06 36.89 4.13
CA LEU A 92 6.72 35.66 4.84
C LEU A 92 7.88 34.66 4.79
N LYS A 93 8.50 34.47 3.61
CA LYS A 93 9.68 33.61 3.45
C LYS A 93 10.83 34.07 4.34
N MET A 94 11.15 35.36 4.35
CA MET A 94 12.19 35.94 5.19
C MET A 94 11.91 35.75 6.68
N HIS A 95 10.65 35.96 7.11
CA HIS A 95 10.23 35.75 8.49
C HIS A 95 10.43 34.30 8.93
N VAL A 96 9.99 33.34 8.11
CA VAL A 96 10.15 31.89 8.37
C VAL A 96 11.64 31.50 8.42
N GLN A 97 12.45 31.97 7.47
CA GLN A 97 13.89 31.69 7.45
C GLN A 97 14.60 32.22 8.70
N ARG A 98 14.19 33.39 9.21
CA ARG A 98 14.73 33.94 10.45
C ARG A 98 14.30 33.13 11.68
N ALA A 99 13.07 32.62 11.70
CA ALA A 99 12.52 31.87 12.82
C ALA A 99 13.06 30.44 12.95
N ILE A 100 13.51 29.84 11.84
CA ILE A 100 14.10 28.49 11.82
C ILE A 100 15.58 28.48 12.26
N LYS A 101 16.22 29.65 12.30
CA LYS A 101 17.66 29.80 12.49
C LYS A 101 18.14 29.45 13.89
#